data_AF-A0AAV5J5D6-F1
#
_entry.id   AF-A0AAV5J5D6-F1
#
_cell.length_a   1.000
_cell.length_b   1.000
_cell.length_c   1.000
_cell.angle_alpha   90.00
_cell.angle_beta   90.00
_cell.angle_gamma   90.00
#
_symmetry.space_group_name_H-M   'P 1'
#
loop_
_entity.id
_entity.type
_entity.pdbx_description
1 polymer ?
#
loop_
_entity_poly.entity_id
_entity_poly.type
_entity_poly.pdbx_seq_one_letter_code
_entity_poly.pdbx_strand_id
1 'polypeptide(L)' 'MKLKQLESLLGDLQQFSNPKVELEQYPTGPHIASRMLYTVSNSHSLLLHFSAEIP' A
#
# COMPACT_ATOMS: atom_id res chain seq x y z
N MET A 1 -3.02 -9.71 -6.21
CA MET A 1 -2.35 -10.24 -4.99
C MET A 1 -3.38 -10.26 -3.85
N LYS A 2 -3.33 -11.20 -2.89
CA LYS A 2 -4.23 -11.18 -1.73
C LYS A 2 -3.73 -10.18 -0.67
N LEU A 3 -4.64 -9.52 0.04
CA LEU A 3 -4.29 -8.50 1.06
C LEU A 3 -3.29 -9.01 2.11
N LYS A 4 -3.50 -10.22 2.63
CA LYS A 4 -2.61 -10.81 3.65
C LYS A 4 -1.20 -11.08 3.12
N GLN A 5 -1.06 -11.42 1.84
CA GLN A 5 0.25 -11.60 1.22
C GLN A 5 0.97 -10.26 1.09
N LEU A 6 0.25 -9.21 0.68
CA LEU A 6 0.81 -7.85 0.62
C LEU A 6 1.25 -7.36 2.01
N GLU A 7 0.41 -7.53 3.03
CA GLU A 7 0.74 -7.18 4.41
C GLU A 7 2.01 -7.89 4.91
N SER A 8 2.15 -9.20 4.61
CA SER A 8 3.36 -9.97 4.95
C SER A 8 4.61 -9.40 4.26
N LEU A 9 4.55 -9.16 2.96
CA LEU A 9 5.69 -8.62 2.19
C LEU A 9 6.13 -7.24 2.70
N LEU A 10 5.18 -6.39 3.08
CA LEU A 10 5.48 -5.07 3.65
C LEU A 10 6.07 -5.17 5.06
N GLY A 11 5.76 -6.23 5.80
CA GLY A 11 6.32 -6.50 7.13
C GLY A 11 7.81 -6.86 7.10
N ASP A 12 8.29 -7.40 5.99
CA ASP A 12 9.69 -7.82 5.81
C ASP A 12 10.60 -6.67 5.32
N LEU A 13 10.05 -5.48 5.08
CA LEU A 13 10.83 -4.33 4.61
C LEU A 13 11.77 -3.81 5.70
N GLN A 14 13.01 -3.54 5.30
CA GLN A 14 13.98 -2.88 6.17
C GLN A 14 13.49 -1.47 6.54
N GLN A 15 13.59 -1.15 7.83
CA GLN A 15 13.20 0.14 8.39
C GLN A 15 14.39 1.12 8.42
N PHE A 16 14.10 2.39 8.72
CA PHE A 16 15.15 3.39 8.93
C PHE A 16 16.11 2.92 10.04
N SER A 17 17.41 2.85 9.74
CA SER A 17 18.43 2.44 10.71
C SER A 17 18.70 3.51 11.78
N ASN A 18 18.51 4.78 11.43
CA ASN A 18 18.63 5.93 12.34
C ASN A 18 17.57 6.99 11.98
N PRO A 19 16.31 6.82 12.43
CA PRO A 19 15.21 7.71 12.07
C PRO A 19 15.43 9.12 12.62
N LYS A 20 15.31 10.12 11.74
CA LYS A 20 15.36 11.54 12.06
C LYS A 20 13.99 12.05 12.50
N VAL A 21 13.86 12.34 13.80
CA VAL A 21 12.59 12.78 14.39
C VAL A 21 12.16 14.13 13.84
N GLU A 22 13.11 15.04 13.61
CA GLU A 22 12.88 16.37 13.05
C GLU A 22 12.33 16.32 11.61
N LEU A 23 12.45 15.17 10.94
CA LEU A 23 11.91 14.92 9.60
C LEU A 23 10.70 13.98 9.62
N GLU A 24 10.18 13.65 10.80
CA GLU A 24 9.04 12.73 10.96
C GLU A 24 9.29 11.35 10.31
N GLN A 25 10.51 10.83 10.41
CA GLN A 25 10.85 9.52 9.84
C GLN A 25 10.32 8.38 10.70
N TYR A 26 9.05 8.04 10.52
CA TYR A 26 8.47 6.81 10.99
C TYR A 26 7.94 6.01 9.80
N PRO A 27 8.14 4.69 9.78
CA PRO A 27 7.56 3.87 8.74
C PRO A 27 6.05 3.76 8.91
N THR A 28 5.33 3.71 7.80
CA THR A 28 3.92 3.34 7.83
C THR A 28 3.80 1.85 8.18
N GLY A 29 2.99 1.51 9.17
CA GLY A 29 2.78 0.12 9.57
C GLY A 29 2.26 -0.75 8.41
N PRO A 30 2.71 -2.01 8.26
CA PRO A 30 2.30 -2.90 7.16
C PRO A 30 0.79 -3.07 7.02
N HIS A 31 0.06 -3.07 8.14
CA HIS A 31 -1.39 -3.14 8.17
C HIS A 31 -2.05 -1.94 7.44
N ILE A 32 -1.61 -0.73 7.74
CA ILE A 32 -2.14 0.51 7.15
C ILE A 32 -1.71 0.61 5.69
N ALA A 33 -0.43 0.40 5.42
CA ALA A 33 0.13 0.48 4.07
C ALA A 33 -0.53 -0.53 3.11
N SER A 34 -0.68 -1.79 3.54
CA SER A 34 -1.34 -2.82 2.72
C SER A 34 -2.80 -2.50 2.45
N ARG A 35 -3.55 -1.99 3.43
CA ARG A 35 -4.97 -1.64 3.24
C ARG A 35 -5.14 -0.45 2.30
N MET A 36 -4.30 0.57 2.41
CA MET A 36 -4.30 1.72 1.50
C MET A 36 -3.98 1.28 0.07
N LEU A 37 -2.86 0.59 -0.14
CA LEU A 37 -2.43 0.14 -1.47
C LEU A 37 -3.43 -0.84 -2.11
N TYR A 38 -3.95 -1.79 -1.33
CA TYR A 38 -4.94 -2.74 -1.82
C TYR A 38 -6.24 -2.05 -2.23
N THR A 39 -6.70 -1.05 -1.47
CA THR A 39 -7.90 -0.28 -1.79
C THR A 39 -7.69 0.52 -3.08
N VAL A 40 -6.60 1.29 -3.18
CA VAL A 40 -6.29 2.06 -4.39
C VAL A 40 -6.15 1.17 -5.62
N SER A 41 -5.45 0.04 -5.50
CA SER A 41 -5.24 -0.90 -6.62
C SER A 41 -6.56 -1.52 -7.09
N ASN A 42 -7.41 -2.00 -6.18
CA ASN A 42 -8.70 -2.59 -6.53
C ASN A 42 -9.68 -1.55 -7.07
N SER A 43 -9.69 -0.33 -6.51
CA SER A 43 -10.52 0.77 -7.02
C SER A 43 -10.06 1.25 -8.39
N HIS A 44 -8.75 1.32 -8.65
CA HIS A 44 -8.22 1.65 -9.97
C HIS A 44 -8.57 0.57 -11.00
N SER A 45 -8.48 -0.70 -10.63
CA SER A 45 -8.94 -1.81 -11.48
C SER A 45 -10.41 -1.69 -11.85
N LEU A 46 -11.27 -1.29 -10.89
CA LEU A 46 -12.68 -1.01 -11.16
C LEU A 46 -12.84 0.18 -12.12
N LEU A 47 -12.17 1.31 -11.85
CA LEU A 47 -12.26 2.52 -12.69
C LEU A 47 -11.79 2.31 -14.13
N LEU A 48 -10.72 1.54 -14.34
CA LEU A 48 -10.25 1.19 -15.67
C LEU A 48 -11.22 0.26 -16.40
N HIS A 49 -11.84 -0.70 -15.71
CA HIS A 49 -12.89 -1.52 -16.31
C HIS A 49 -14.11 -0.67 -16.70
N PHE A 50 -14.56 0.24 -15.85
CA PHE A 50 -15.67 1.14 -16.19
C PHE A 50 -15.32 2.10 -17.34
N SER A 51 -14.07 2.54 -17.46
CA SER A 51 -13.65 3.40 -18.57
C SER A 51 -13.53 2.66 -19.91
N ALA A 52 -13.37 1.33 -19.89
CA ALA A 52 -13.29 0.49 -21.10
C ALA A 52 -14.66 0.00 -21.60
N GLU A 53 -15.73 0.17 -20.81
CA GLU A 53 -17.10 -0.25 -21.14
C GLU A 53 -18.02 0.90 -21.58
N ILE A 54 -17.52 2.14 -21.63
CA ILE A 54 -18.26 3.26 -22.24
C ILE A 54 -17.92 3.29 -23.74
N PRO A 55 -18.91 3.11 -24.64
CA PRO A 55 -18.70 3.23 -26.09
C PRO A 55 -18.34 4.65 -26.54
#